data_AF-A0A938GRW5-F1
#
_entry.id   AF-A0A938GRW5-F1
#
_cell.length_a   1.000
_cell.length_b   1.000
_cell.length_c   1.000
_cell.angle_alpha   90.00
_cell.angle_beta   90.00
_cell.angle_gamma   90.00
#
_symmetry.space_group_name_H-M   'P 1'
#
loop_
_entity.id
_entity.type
_entity.pdbx_description
1 polymer ?
#
loop_
_entity_poly.entity_id
_entity_poly.type
_entity_poly.pdbx_seq_one_letter_code
_entity_poly.pdbx_strand_id
1 'polypeptide(L)'
;TSLTGQVRGCHEWWVELKPGTVDTPTGPQIASELDPELQRLNADYAARRRAGTLDGPRVRLVMPGLFEHSLRHQNRWGGQHKLARCANDRQLADQLAQISRFARD
;
A
#
# COMPACT_ATOMS: atom_id res chain seq x y z
N THR A 1 17.73 -2.76 5.82
CA THR A 1 18.02 -4.07 6.42
C THR A 1 18.25 -3.88 7.91
N SER A 2 17.35 -4.37 8.76
CA SER A 2 17.55 -4.33 10.20
C SER A 2 18.71 -5.27 10.59
N LEU A 3 19.47 -4.88 11.61
CA LEU A 3 20.75 -5.47 12.07
C LEU A 3 20.74 -6.97 12.42
N THR A 4 19.65 -7.71 12.24
CA THR A 4 19.53 -9.13 12.60
C THR A 4 19.19 -10.06 11.43
N GLY A 5 19.09 -9.59 10.19
CA GLY A 5 18.81 -10.44 9.03
C GLY A 5 17.41 -11.08 8.99
N GLN A 6 16.60 -10.94 10.05
CA GLN A 6 15.19 -11.34 10.04
C GLN A 6 14.37 -10.32 9.25
N VAL A 7 13.78 -10.79 8.14
CA VAL A 7 12.74 -10.06 7.42
C VAL A 7 11.51 -10.01 8.30
N ARG A 8 11.17 -8.82 8.79
CA ARG A 8 9.94 -8.57 9.56
C ARG A 8 8.84 -8.11 8.61
N GLY A 9 7.61 -8.47 8.93
CA GLY A 9 6.44 -8.01 8.18
C GLY A 9 6.22 -6.50 8.36
N CYS A 10 5.55 -5.88 7.39
CA CYS A 10 5.04 -4.51 7.48
C CYS A 10 3.65 -4.45 6.82
N HIS A 11 2.88 -3.41 7.14
CA HIS A 11 1.69 -3.08 6.38
C HIS A 11 2.09 -2.35 5.09
N GLU A 12 1.60 -2.82 3.96
CA GLU A 12 1.84 -2.21 2.65
C GLU A 12 0.59 -1.48 2.16
N TRP A 13 0.72 -0.18 1.95
CA TRP A 13 -0.34 0.72 1.51
C TRP A 13 -0.11 1.11 0.06
N TRP A 14 -1.08 0.82 -0.81
CA TRP A 14 -1.09 1.27 -2.20
C TRP A 14 -2.03 2.47 -2.29
N VAL A 15 -1.49 3.62 -2.71
CA VAL A 15 -2.19 4.90 -2.65
C VAL A 15 -2.16 5.55 -4.03
N GLU A 16 -3.35 5.82 -4.55
CA GLU A 16 -3.55 6.56 -5.80
C GLU A 16 -3.99 7.98 -5.43
N LEU A 17 -3.21 8.98 -5.83
CA LEU A 17 -3.55 10.38 -5.58
C LEU A 17 -4.48 10.89 -6.67
N LYS A 18 -5.42 11.77 -6.30
CA LYS A 18 -6.21 12.49 -7.29
C LYS A 18 -5.31 13.48 -8.05
N PRO A 19 -5.52 13.64 -9.37
CA PRO A 19 -4.84 14.68 -10.14
C PRO A 19 -5.04 16.07 -9.53
N GLY A 20 -4.03 16.94 -9.62
CA GLY A 20 -4.12 18.34 -9.19
C GLY A 20 -3.58 18.63 -7.79
N THR A 21 -2.68 17.81 -7.25
CA THR A 21 -1.90 18.18 -6.07
C THR A 21 -0.81 19.17 -6.49
N VAL A 22 -0.70 20.30 -5.77
CA VAL A 22 0.31 21.35 -6.03
C VAL A 22 1.72 20.79 -5.80
N ASP A 23 1.85 19.92 -4.78
CA ASP A 23 3.04 19.13 -4.49
C ASP A 23 2.66 17.65 -4.39
N THR A 24 3.38 16.79 -5.12
CA THR A 24 3.21 15.34 -5.02
C THR A 24 4.12 14.81 -3.92
N PRO A 25 3.59 14.31 -2.78
CA PRO A 25 4.42 13.72 -1.74
C PRO A 25 5.09 12.43 -2.25
N THR A 26 6.13 11.98 -1.56
CA THR A 26 6.71 10.65 -1.77
C THR A 26 6.07 9.63 -0.82
N GLY A 27 6.14 8.35 -1.18
CA GLY A 27 5.69 7.26 -0.30
C GLY A 27 6.32 7.32 1.11
N PRO A 28 7.65 7.49 1.26
CA PRO A 28 8.28 7.63 2.58
C PRO A 28 7.77 8.82 3.42
N GLN A 29 7.47 9.96 2.80
CA GLN A 29 6.88 11.10 3.52
C GLN A 29 5.52 10.73 4.10
N ILE A 30 4.63 10.15 3.29
CA ILE A 30 3.31 9.68 3.77
C ILE A 30 3.49 8.61 4.85
N ALA A 31 4.43 7.68 4.67
CA ALA A 31 4.67 6.61 5.65
C ALA A 31 5.08 7.16 7.02
N SER A 32 5.88 8.23 7.05
CA SER A 32 6.33 8.88 8.29
C SER A 32 5.20 9.54 9.08
N GLU A 33 4.18 10.05 8.39
CA GLU A 33 2.98 10.63 8.98
C GLU A 33 1.92 9.57 9.31
N LEU A 34 1.85 8.52 8.49
CA LEU A 34 0.88 7.44 8.65
C LEU A 34 1.19 6.54 9.85
N ASP A 35 2.45 6.20 10.09
CA ASP A 35 2.84 5.31 11.19
C ASP A 35 2.35 5.77 12.58
N PRO A 36 2.54 7.04 13.01
CA PRO A 36 2.01 7.50 14.29
C PRO A 36 0.48 7.50 14.35
N GLU A 37 -0.22 7.84 13.25
CA GLU A 37 -1.68 7.79 13.22
C GLU A 37 -2.21 6.35 13.31
N LEU A 38 -1.54 5.38 12.68
CA LEU A 38 -1.87 3.96 12.83
C LEU A 38 -1.66 3.48 14.27
N GLN A 39 -0.57 3.89 14.92
CA GLN A 39 -0.32 3.56 16.33
C GLN A 39 -1.36 4.20 17.26
N ARG A 40 -1.79 5.44 16.95
CA ARG A 40 -2.80 6.15 17.73
C ARG A 40 -4.19 5.50 17.60
N LEU A 41 -4.55 5.02 16.42
CA LEU A 41 -5.87 4.46 16.11
C LEU A 41 -5.98 2.95 16.38
N ASN A 42 -4.87 2.22 16.39
CA ASN A 42 -4.86 0.77 16.55
C ASN A 42 -3.83 0.33 17.61
N ALA A 43 -4.32 -0.04 18.79
CA ALA A 43 -3.48 -0.45 19.92
C ALA A 43 -2.66 -1.72 19.66
N ASP A 44 -3.19 -2.68 18.89
CA ASP A 44 -2.44 -3.90 18.49
C ASP A 44 -1.28 -3.53 17.56
N TYR A 45 -1.53 -2.69 16.55
CA TYR A 45 -0.48 -2.15 15.68
C TYR A 45 0.60 -1.46 16.50
N ALA A 46 0.23 -0.59 17.45
CA ALA A 46 1.16 0.08 18.34
C ALA A 46 1.96 -0.88 19.23
N ALA A 47 1.33 -1.94 19.75
CA ALA A 47 2.01 -2.95 20.56
C ALA A 47 3.05 -3.70 19.71
N ARG A 48 2.70 -4.11 18.50
CA ARG A 48 3.59 -4.84 17.58
C ARG A 48 4.73 -3.97 17.05
N ARG A 49 4.47 -2.68 16.77
CA ARG A 49 5.51 -1.69 16.41
C ARG A 49 6.51 -1.47 17.55
N ARG A 50 6.03 -1.31 18.79
CA ARG A 50 6.88 -1.15 19.99
C ARG A 50 7.69 -2.41 20.33
N ALA A 51 7.09 -3.59 20.15
CA ALA A 51 7.78 -4.87 20.34
C ALA A 51 8.80 -5.19 19.23
N GLY A 52 8.86 -4.40 18.16
CA GLY A 52 9.74 -4.63 17.02
C GLY A 52 9.38 -5.90 16.23
N THR A 53 8.16 -6.41 16.37
CA THR A 53 7.63 -7.56 15.61
C THR A 53 6.91 -7.15 14.33
N LEU A 54 6.71 -5.84 14.14
CA LEU A 54 6.17 -5.22 12.93
C LEU A 54 7.03 -4.01 12.57
N ASP A 55 7.48 -3.97 11.31
CA ASP A 55 8.19 -2.82 10.76
C ASP A 55 7.20 -1.69 10.40
N GLY A 56 7.73 -0.48 10.20
CA GLY A 56 6.95 0.68 9.77
C GLY A 56 6.22 0.42 8.44
N PRO A 57 5.14 1.16 8.15
CA PRO A 57 4.32 0.93 6.99
C PRO A 57 5.11 1.28 5.72
N ARG A 58 4.88 0.51 4.66
CA ARG A 58 5.40 0.82 3.32
C ARG A 58 4.29 1.44 2.50
N VAL A 59 4.46 2.69 2.05
CA VAL A 59 3.52 3.35 1.16
C VAL A 59 4.06 3.33 -0.28
N ARG A 60 3.24 2.84 -1.21
CA ARG A 60 3.47 2.89 -2.65
C ARG A 60 2.48 3.85 -3.28
N LEU A 61 3.01 4.94 -3.82
CA LEU A 61 2.25 5.81 -4.69
C LEU A 61 2.14 5.18 -6.07
N VAL A 62 0.95 5.22 -6.63
CA VAL A 62 0.66 4.70 -7.97
C VAL A 62 -0.01 5.75 -8.83
N MET A 63 0.12 5.55 -10.14
CA MET A 63 -0.46 6.46 -11.12
C MET A 63 -1.99 6.49 -11.01
N PRO A 64 -2.62 7.66 -11.22
CA PRO A 64 -4.06 7.78 -11.34
C PRO A 64 -4.61 6.77 -12.36
N GLY A 65 -5.72 6.12 -12.03
CA GLY A 65 -6.37 5.09 -12.82
C GLY A 65 -5.84 3.67 -12.61
N LEU A 66 -4.81 3.42 -11.79
CA LEU A 66 -4.29 2.06 -11.58
C LEU A 66 -5.36 1.10 -11.06
N PHE A 67 -6.11 1.49 -10.03
CA PHE A 67 -7.10 0.58 -9.44
C PHE A 67 -8.26 0.28 -10.41
N GLU A 68 -8.69 1.28 -11.17
CA GLU A 68 -9.67 1.12 -12.24
C GLU A 68 -9.16 0.19 -13.34
N HIS A 69 -7.92 0.41 -13.81
CA HIS A 69 -7.30 -0.45 -14.81
C HIS A 69 -7.18 -1.90 -14.32
N SER A 70 -6.82 -2.10 -13.05
CA SER A 70 -6.77 -3.44 -12.44
C SER A 70 -8.11 -4.16 -12.43
N LEU A 71 -9.21 -3.44 -12.15
CA LEU A 71 -10.55 -4.00 -12.22
C LEU A 71 -10.95 -4.32 -13.67
N ARG A 72 -10.60 -3.44 -14.63
CA ARG A 72 -10.83 -3.68 -16.08
C ARG A 72 -10.08 -4.90 -16.58
N HIS A 73 -8.80 -5.03 -16.26
CA HIS A 73 -7.97 -6.17 -16.67
C HIS A 73 -8.51 -7.51 -16.18
N GLN A 74 -9.19 -7.53 -15.03
CA GLN A 74 -9.83 -8.74 -14.49
C GLN A 74 -11.20 -9.05 -15.11
N ASN A 75 -11.66 -8.27 -16.10
CA ASN A 75 -13.06 -8.27 -16.57
C ASN A 75 -14.05 -8.03 -15.42
N ARG A 76 -13.64 -7.28 -14.40
CA ARG A 76 -14.42 -6.94 -13.20
C ARG A 76 -14.84 -5.47 -13.18
N TRP A 77 -14.79 -4.81 -14.33
CA TRP A 77 -15.22 -3.42 -14.49
C TRP A 77 -16.72 -3.36 -14.77
N GLY A 78 -17.46 -2.72 -13.87
CA GLY A 78 -18.93 -2.71 -13.85
C GLY A 78 -19.53 -3.69 -12.85
N GLY A 79 -20.74 -3.40 -12.35
CA GLY A 79 -21.45 -4.21 -11.35
C GLY A 79 -20.99 -3.99 -9.90
N GLN A 80 -21.15 -5.02 -9.04
CA GLN A 80 -20.76 -4.98 -7.61
C GLN A 80 -19.30 -5.36 -7.33
N HIS A 81 -18.47 -5.55 -8.37
CA HIS A 81 -17.07 -5.93 -8.18
C HIS A 81 -16.23 -4.76 -7.66
N LYS A 82 -15.84 -4.85 -6.39
CA LYS A 82 -14.95 -3.89 -5.73
C LYS A 82 -13.59 -4.53 -5.48
N LEU A 83 -12.54 -3.71 -5.59
CA LEU A 83 -11.21 -4.09 -5.12
C LEU A 83 -11.26 -4.23 -3.58
N ALA A 84 -10.66 -5.29 -3.04
CA ALA A 84 -10.53 -5.43 -1.59
C ALA A 84 -9.65 -4.30 -1.05
N ARG A 85 -10.07 -3.66 0.06
CA ARG A 85 -9.32 -2.55 0.66
C ARG A 85 -8.12 -3.02 1.49
N CYS A 86 -8.21 -4.23 2.04
CA CYS A 86 -7.17 -4.88 2.81
C CYS A 86 -7.12 -6.36 2.42
N ALA A 87 -5.92 -6.93 2.40
CA ALA A 87 -5.69 -8.35 2.20
C ALA A 87 -4.61 -8.82 3.17
N ASN A 88 -4.72 -10.07 3.63
CA ASN A 88 -3.76 -10.67 4.56
C ASN A 88 -2.57 -11.34 3.85
N ASP A 89 -2.64 -11.45 2.53
CA ASP A 89 -1.60 -12.02 1.68
C ASP A 89 -1.15 -11.00 0.62
N ARG A 90 -0.16 -11.41 -0.19
CA ARG A 90 0.41 -10.57 -1.23
C ARG A 90 -0.29 -10.67 -2.58
N GLN A 91 -1.32 -11.49 -2.76
CA GLN A 91 -1.90 -11.73 -4.09
C GLN A 91 -2.38 -10.43 -4.74
N LEU A 92 -3.12 -9.59 -4.00
CA LEU A 92 -3.57 -8.29 -4.49
C LEU A 92 -2.41 -7.32 -4.77
N ALA A 93 -1.43 -7.27 -3.87
CA ALA A 93 -0.27 -6.38 -4.01
C ALA A 93 0.60 -6.78 -5.21
N ASP A 94 0.81 -8.07 -5.42
CA ASP A 94 1.63 -8.58 -6.52
C ASP A 94 0.90 -8.42 -7.85
N GLN A 95 -0.43 -8.57 -7.87
CA GLN A 95 -1.27 -8.23 -9.02
C GLN A 95 -1.16 -6.73 -9.38
N LEU A 96 -1.33 -5.85 -8.39
CA LEU A 96 -1.17 -4.40 -8.62
C LEU A 96 0.24 -4.07 -9.09
N ALA A 97 1.27 -4.76 -8.58
CA ALA A 97 2.64 -4.58 -9.02
C ALA A 97 2.84 -4.95 -10.49
N GLN A 98 2.23 -6.04 -10.98
CA GLN A 98 2.29 -6.44 -12.39
C GLN A 98 1.69 -5.37 -13.31
N ILE A 99 0.59 -4.76 -12.90
CA ILE A 99 -0.12 -3.73 -13.68
C ILE A 99 0.61 -2.38 -13.61
N SER A 100 1.16 -2.04 -12.44
CA SER A 100 1.86 -0.77 -12.21
C SER A 100 3.13 -0.61 -13.05
N ARG A 101 3.69 -1.73 -13.53
CA ARG A 101 4.86 -1.78 -14.42
C ARG A 101 4.51 -1.48 -15.88
N PHE A 102 3.47 -0.66 -16.14
CA PHE A 102 2.97 -0.24 -17.46
C PHE A 102 3.83 -0.77 -18.61
N ALA A 103 3.29 -1.78 -19.31
CA ALA A 103 3.76 -2.39 -20.55
C ALA A 103 5.14 -1.88 -20.99
N ARG A 104 6.17 -2.75 -20.92
CA ARG A 104 7.48 -2.51 -21.56
C ARG A 104 7.24 -1.78 -22.88
N ASP A 105 7.75 -0.56 -22.96
CA ASP A 105 7.97 0.11 -24.25
C ASP A 105 8.71 -0.84 -25.21
#